data_AF-A0A1X7AKK1-F1
#
_entry.id   AF-A0A1X7AKK1-F1
#
_cell.length_a   1.000
_cell.length_b   1.000
_cell.length_c   1.000
_cell.angle_alpha   90.00
_cell.angle_beta   90.00
_cell.angle_gamma   90.00
#
_symmetry.space_group_name_H-M   'P 1'
#
loop_
_entity.id
_entity.type
_entity.pdbx_description
1 polymer ?
#
loop_
_entity_poly.entity_id
_entity_poly.type
_entity_poly.pdbx_seq_one_letter_code
_entity_poly.pdbx_strand_id
1 'polypeptide(L)'
;MSDMKDSQRRSLVFTVLDDMKNAGEKITAQKLATQAKMGKQTVLPYYREWQELEILGESEEVELSQELIRVIKREIAKEKFRQGEQLREIQDQLDEERDHYAAQSEVWRQQLEELQENLQKQEAANTELSQQNQSLRETEAELRTKLSTLSDKNESLQKDTDKLEQKLEQEAKRAEQALAEQERRLDESHSKIVDHWLKVLDEERREKARAQKQAEKAESERQLLSKDKSRLEDQLEYEKRAHRTTTEQLGTAEQKASLMAELQAQHDKLIHGLGRPENPEQALQQLQEQVALFKENQQNLRLIEEELKRTQKQNAEQTEAMDSLSKENRTLLEQAIRLEARLEGIQLAKGITS
;
A
#
# COMPACT_ATOMS: atom_id res chain seq x y z
N MET A 1 -59.56 94.99 43.94
CA MET A 1 -58.90 96.26 44.37
C MET A 1 -59.69 97.53 44.02
N SER A 2 -60.53 97.54 42.97
CA SER A 2 -61.37 98.70 42.61
C SER A 2 -62.42 99.03 43.69
N ASP A 3 -63.13 98.00 44.18
CA ASP A 3 -64.25 98.17 45.14
C ASP A 3 -63.82 98.74 46.50
N MET A 4 -62.60 98.42 46.94
CA MET A 4 -62.08 98.91 48.23
C MET A 4 -61.78 100.42 48.17
N LYS A 5 -61.28 100.91 47.02
CA LYS A 5 -61.03 102.33 46.79
C LYS A 5 -62.32 103.11 46.62
N ASP A 6 -63.35 102.48 46.07
CA ASP A 6 -64.65 103.10 45.88
C ASP A 6 -65.43 103.21 47.21
N SER A 7 -65.38 102.16 48.04
CA SER A 7 -65.92 102.17 49.40
C SER A 7 -65.27 103.25 50.28
N GLN A 8 -63.95 103.42 50.21
CA GLN A 8 -63.23 104.48 50.94
C GLN A 8 -63.63 105.88 50.46
N ARG A 9 -63.83 106.08 49.14
CA ARG A 9 -64.31 107.36 48.59
C ARG A 9 -65.73 107.68 49.04
N ARG A 10 -66.63 106.69 48.95
CA ARG A 10 -68.01 106.81 49.43
C ARG A 10 -68.04 107.24 50.89
N SER A 11 -67.27 106.55 51.75
CA SER A 11 -67.19 106.89 53.17
C SER A 11 -66.74 108.34 53.39
N LEU A 12 -65.68 108.79 52.71
CA LEU A 12 -65.16 110.14 52.86
C LEU A 12 -66.15 111.21 52.37
N VAL A 13 -66.82 110.97 51.24
CA VAL A 13 -67.84 111.91 50.71
C VAL A 13 -69.04 112.00 51.64
N PHE A 14 -69.49 110.89 52.22
CA PHE A 14 -70.59 110.87 53.19
C PHE A 14 -70.24 111.62 54.48
N THR A 15 -69.03 111.44 55.02
CA THR A 15 -68.59 112.19 56.22
C THR A 15 -68.56 113.69 55.96
N VAL A 16 -68.04 114.13 54.81
CA VAL A 16 -68.02 115.55 54.44
C VAL A 16 -69.44 116.10 54.27
N LEU A 17 -70.37 115.31 53.72
CA LEU A 17 -71.77 115.71 53.58
C LEU A 17 -72.47 115.88 54.93
N ASP A 18 -72.25 114.96 55.85
CA ASP A 18 -72.77 115.05 57.22
C ASP A 18 -72.19 116.27 57.95
N ASP A 19 -70.88 116.52 57.82
CA ASP A 19 -70.22 117.70 58.41
C ASP A 19 -70.78 119.01 57.84
N MET A 20 -70.97 119.10 56.51
CA MET A 20 -71.57 120.28 55.87
C MET A 20 -73.02 120.50 56.32
N LYS A 21 -73.82 119.43 56.46
CA LYS A 21 -75.20 119.48 56.96
C LYS A 21 -75.24 119.95 58.40
N ASN A 22 -74.40 119.37 59.27
CA ASN A 22 -74.33 119.70 60.69
C ASN A 22 -73.87 121.14 60.93
N ALA A 23 -73.01 121.67 60.05
CA ALA A 23 -72.60 123.08 60.06
C ALA A 23 -73.69 124.05 59.53
N GLY A 24 -74.83 123.53 59.04
CA GLY A 24 -75.91 124.33 58.46
C GLY A 24 -75.54 124.97 57.12
N GLU A 25 -74.49 124.48 56.45
CA GLU A 25 -74.02 125.06 55.19
C GLU A 25 -74.91 124.64 54.02
N LYS A 26 -75.16 125.56 53.09
CA LYS A 26 -75.80 125.21 51.82
C LYS A 26 -74.91 124.27 51.00
N ILE A 27 -75.26 122.99 50.97
CA ILE A 27 -74.53 121.96 50.23
C ILE A 27 -74.71 122.20 48.73
N THR A 28 -73.58 122.39 48.03
CA THR A 28 -73.55 122.46 46.57
C THR A 28 -72.47 121.50 46.08
N ALA A 29 -72.69 120.84 44.94
CA ALA A 29 -71.73 119.89 44.38
C ALA A 29 -70.33 120.50 44.18
N GLN A 30 -70.23 121.82 43.97
CA GLN A 30 -68.94 122.51 43.87
C GLN A 30 -68.23 122.60 45.23
N LYS A 31 -68.96 122.94 46.30
CA LYS A 31 -68.42 122.99 47.66
C LYS A 31 -68.03 121.61 48.17
N LEU A 32 -68.88 120.61 47.95
CA LEU A 32 -68.62 119.22 48.30
C LEU A 32 -67.34 118.71 47.64
N ALA A 33 -67.19 118.94 46.33
CA ALA A 33 -65.98 118.60 45.60
C ALA A 33 -64.72 119.28 46.19
N THR A 34 -64.86 120.53 46.64
CA THR A 34 -63.76 121.31 47.21
C THR A 34 -63.36 120.80 48.60
N GLN A 35 -64.32 120.54 49.49
CA GLN A 35 -64.05 120.02 50.84
C GLN A 35 -63.58 118.56 50.82
N ALA A 36 -64.15 117.71 49.97
CA ALA A 36 -63.71 116.33 49.79
C ALA A 36 -62.40 116.21 48.98
N LYS A 37 -61.87 117.32 48.43
CA LYS A 37 -60.71 117.37 47.53
C LYS A 37 -60.83 116.39 46.35
N MET A 38 -62.02 116.31 45.75
CA MET A 38 -62.33 115.42 44.64
C MET A 38 -62.97 116.19 43.47
N GLY A 39 -62.96 115.60 42.27
CA GLY A 39 -63.65 116.17 41.12
C GLY A 39 -65.17 116.19 41.32
N LYS A 40 -65.84 117.22 40.81
CA LYS A 40 -67.31 117.36 40.88
C LYS A 40 -68.06 116.13 40.35
N GLN A 41 -67.56 115.55 39.26
CA GLN A 41 -68.15 114.33 38.66
C GLN A 41 -67.96 113.09 39.55
N THR A 42 -66.94 113.08 40.41
CA THR A 42 -66.63 111.95 41.29
C THR A 42 -67.51 111.95 42.54
N VAL A 43 -67.88 113.12 43.06
CA VAL A 43 -68.71 113.24 44.28
C VAL A 43 -70.22 113.23 43.99
N LEU A 44 -70.62 113.54 42.75
CA LEU A 44 -72.03 113.67 42.36
C LEU A 44 -72.88 112.41 42.61
N PRO A 45 -72.41 111.19 42.26
CA PRO A 45 -73.18 109.97 42.50
C PRO A 45 -73.46 109.74 43.98
N TYR A 46 -72.45 109.93 44.83
CA TYR A 46 -72.54 109.78 46.28
C TYR A 46 -73.40 110.87 46.93
N TYR A 47 -73.39 112.09 46.40
CA TYR A 47 -74.30 113.16 46.83
C TYR A 47 -75.76 112.82 46.55
N ARG A 48 -76.06 112.24 45.38
CA ARG A 48 -77.42 111.79 45.04
C ARG A 48 -77.84 110.64 45.94
N GLU A 49 -76.96 109.66 46.13
CA GLU A 49 -77.19 108.55 47.05
C GLU A 49 -77.46 109.05 48.48
N TRP A 50 -76.67 110.00 48.97
CA TRP A 50 -76.87 110.61 50.29
C TRP A 50 -78.19 111.39 50.38
N GLN A 51 -78.57 112.16 49.36
CA GLN A 51 -79.89 112.83 49.31
C GLN A 51 -81.05 111.83 49.26
N GLU A 52 -80.92 110.75 48.49
CA GLU A 52 -81.94 109.69 48.42
C GLU A 52 -82.09 108.99 49.78
N LEU A 53 -80.98 108.72 50.47
CA LEU A 53 -80.97 108.16 51.82
C LEU A 53 -81.52 109.15 52.87
N GLU A 54 -81.28 110.45 52.72
CA GLU A 54 -81.84 111.50 53.56
C GLU A 54 -83.36 111.59 53.39
N ILE A 55 -83.86 111.55 52.15
CA ILE A 55 -85.31 111.50 51.85
C ILE A 55 -85.94 110.23 52.43
N LEU A 56 -85.23 109.10 52.39
CA LEU A 56 -85.69 107.85 53.00
C LEU A 56 -85.67 107.91 54.55
N GLY A 57 -84.71 108.63 55.13
CA GLY A 57 -84.60 108.84 56.59
C GLY A 57 -85.60 109.85 57.16
N GLU A 58 -86.17 110.73 56.33
CA GLU A 58 -87.23 111.67 56.70
C GLU A 58 -88.65 111.10 56.54
N SER A 59 -88.80 109.91 55.95
CA SER A 59 -90.08 109.19 56.00
C SER A 59 -90.38 108.80 57.44
N GLU A 60 -91.59 109.13 57.92
CA GLU A 60 -92.08 108.91 59.29
C GLU A 60 -91.51 107.61 59.89
N GLU A 61 -91.08 107.63 61.16
CA GLU A 61 -90.83 106.41 61.92
C GLU A 61 -92.10 105.55 61.92
N VAL A 62 -92.27 104.73 60.89
CA VAL A 62 -93.31 103.72 60.83
C VAL A 62 -92.86 102.66 61.83
N GLU A 63 -93.39 102.74 63.05
CA GLU A 63 -93.31 101.65 64.02
C GLU A 63 -93.89 100.39 63.37
N LEU A 64 -93.01 99.55 62.82
CA LEU A 64 -93.38 98.26 62.25
C LEU A 64 -94.10 97.46 63.34
N SER A 65 -95.30 96.96 63.01
CA SER A 65 -96.05 96.14 63.96
C SER A 65 -95.20 94.95 64.43
N GLN A 66 -95.27 94.62 65.72
CA GLN A 66 -94.46 93.52 66.28
C GLN A 66 -94.69 92.20 65.55
N GLU A 67 -95.88 91.99 64.98
CA GLU A 67 -96.21 90.80 64.21
C GLU A 67 -95.49 90.76 62.86
N LEU A 68 -95.40 91.90 62.14
CA LEU A 68 -94.62 91.99 60.91
C LEU A 68 -93.12 91.77 61.18
N ILE A 69 -92.60 92.30 62.29
CA ILE A 69 -91.21 92.04 62.73
C ILE A 69 -90.99 90.55 63.00
N ARG A 70 -91.95 89.85 63.62
CA ARG A 70 -91.84 88.40 63.86
C ARG A 70 -91.85 87.59 62.57
N VAL A 71 -92.73 87.92 61.62
CA VAL A 71 -92.78 87.26 60.31
C VAL A 71 -91.48 87.47 59.55
N ILE A 72 -90.97 88.71 59.49
CA ILE A 72 -89.68 89.01 58.83
C ILE A 72 -88.53 88.26 59.51
N LYS A 73 -88.45 88.24 60.85
CA LYS A 73 -87.42 87.46 61.57
C LYS A 73 -87.51 85.97 61.28
N ARG A 74 -88.73 85.41 61.17
CA ARG A 74 -88.94 84.00 60.84
C ARG A 74 -88.54 83.70 59.39
N GLU A 75 -88.89 84.55 58.43
CA GLU A 75 -88.48 84.37 57.03
C GLU A 75 -86.97 84.54 56.86
N ILE A 76 -86.33 85.51 57.55
CA ILE A 76 -84.86 85.61 57.60
C ILE A 76 -84.24 84.34 58.19
N ALA A 77 -84.82 83.79 59.26
CA ALA A 77 -84.32 82.55 59.86
C ALA A 77 -84.48 81.34 58.92
N LYS A 78 -85.61 81.21 58.22
CA LYS A 78 -85.83 80.18 57.20
C LYS A 78 -84.86 80.30 56.05
N GLU A 79 -84.64 81.51 55.55
CA GLU A 79 -83.70 81.75 54.45
C GLU A 79 -82.26 81.47 54.87
N LYS A 80 -81.85 81.87 56.08
CA LYS A 80 -80.56 81.50 56.66
C LYS A 80 -80.40 79.99 56.82
N PHE A 81 -81.45 79.30 57.26
CA PHE A 81 -81.45 77.85 57.36
C PHE A 81 -81.30 77.21 55.97
N ARG A 82 -82.08 77.65 54.98
CA ARG A 82 -82.01 77.20 53.59
C ARG A 82 -80.63 77.43 52.99
N GLN A 83 -80.04 78.60 53.17
CA GLN A 83 -78.66 78.90 52.74
C GLN A 83 -77.64 78.01 53.45
N GLY A 84 -77.84 77.72 54.74
CA GLY A 84 -77.02 76.78 55.49
C GLY A 84 -77.10 75.34 54.96
N GLU A 85 -78.28 74.87 54.57
CA GLU A 85 -78.43 73.56 53.92
C GLU A 85 -77.83 73.54 52.52
N GLN A 86 -78.06 74.57 51.71
CA GLN A 86 -77.43 74.69 50.38
C GLN A 86 -75.90 74.70 50.46
N LEU A 87 -75.34 75.40 51.46
CA LEU A 87 -73.90 75.39 51.70
C LEU A 87 -73.40 74.00 52.09
N ARG A 88 -74.14 73.25 52.91
CA ARG A 88 -73.76 71.86 53.23
C ARG A 88 -73.81 70.97 51.99
N GLU A 89 -74.88 71.06 51.20
CA GLU A 89 -75.02 70.25 49.98
C GLU A 89 -73.89 70.53 48.97
N ILE A 90 -73.53 71.80 48.78
CA ILE A 90 -72.38 72.18 47.94
C ILE A 90 -71.07 71.66 48.54
N GLN A 91 -70.90 71.76 49.86
CA GLN A 91 -69.70 71.26 50.54
C GLN A 91 -69.56 69.74 50.37
N ASP A 92 -70.64 69.00 50.57
CA ASP A 92 -70.69 67.54 50.43
C ASP A 92 -70.35 67.14 48.97
N GLN A 93 -70.92 67.84 47.97
CA GLN A 93 -70.59 67.62 46.55
C GLN A 93 -69.10 67.90 46.26
N LEU A 94 -68.55 68.98 46.80
CA LEU A 94 -67.13 69.31 46.61
C LEU A 94 -66.20 68.31 47.28
N ASP A 95 -66.56 67.79 48.46
CA ASP A 95 -65.79 66.75 49.14
C ASP A 95 -65.87 65.42 48.38
N GLU A 96 -67.04 65.04 47.85
CA GLU A 96 -67.19 63.87 46.97
C GLU A 96 -66.35 63.98 45.69
N GLU A 97 -66.38 65.14 45.02
CA GLU A 97 -65.55 65.39 43.84
C GLU A 97 -64.06 65.36 44.18
N ARG A 98 -63.65 65.96 45.31
CA ARG A 98 -62.26 65.95 45.76
C ARG A 98 -61.77 64.52 46.01
N ASP A 99 -62.58 63.72 46.69
CA ASP A 99 -62.25 62.33 46.99
C ASP A 99 -62.25 61.47 45.71
N HIS A 100 -63.15 61.73 44.76
CA HIS A 100 -63.15 61.09 43.44
C HIS A 100 -61.86 61.40 42.66
N TYR A 101 -61.47 62.67 42.57
CA TYR A 101 -60.23 63.06 41.88
C TYR A 101 -58.97 62.57 42.60
N ALA A 102 -58.97 62.52 43.93
CA ALA A 102 -57.88 61.94 44.71
C ALA A 102 -57.72 60.43 44.41
N ALA A 103 -58.83 59.69 44.40
CA ALA A 103 -58.82 58.27 44.04
C ALA A 103 -58.35 58.04 42.59
N GLN A 104 -58.80 58.86 41.65
CA GLN A 104 -58.37 58.77 40.25
C GLN A 104 -56.88 59.09 40.07
N SER A 105 -56.39 60.12 40.76
CA SER A 105 -54.97 60.48 40.75
C SER A 105 -54.10 59.34 41.30
N GLU A 106 -54.58 58.65 42.34
CA GLU A 106 -53.88 57.51 42.93
C GLU A 106 -53.81 56.32 41.96
N VAL A 107 -54.91 56.02 41.27
CA VAL A 107 -54.94 54.96 40.23
C VAL A 107 -53.96 55.29 39.09
N TRP A 108 -53.94 56.53 38.60
CA TRP A 108 -53.01 56.93 37.55
C TRP A 108 -51.55 56.88 38.01
N ARG A 109 -51.28 57.23 39.27
CA ARG A 109 -49.94 57.08 39.85
C ARG A 109 -49.48 55.63 39.84
N GLN A 110 -50.32 54.71 40.30
CA GLN A 110 -50.01 53.27 40.32
C GLN A 110 -49.78 52.72 38.92
N GLN A 111 -50.62 53.09 37.95
CA GLN A 111 -50.44 52.69 36.55
C GLN A 111 -49.13 53.23 35.96
N LEU A 112 -48.76 54.47 36.29
CA LEU A 112 -47.51 55.06 35.82
C LEU A 112 -46.29 54.36 36.43
N GLU A 113 -46.34 54.02 37.72
CA GLU A 113 -45.29 53.23 38.39
C GLU A 113 -45.15 51.84 37.77
N GLU A 114 -46.25 51.12 37.51
CA GLU A 114 -46.24 49.80 36.88
C GLU A 114 -45.68 49.85 35.45
N LEU A 115 -46.08 50.86 34.66
CA LEU A 115 -45.56 51.06 33.31
C LEU A 115 -44.06 51.40 33.32
N GLN A 116 -43.60 52.19 34.28
CA GLN A 116 -42.18 52.49 34.44
C GLN A 116 -41.38 51.24 34.82
N GLU A 117 -41.86 50.43 35.75
CA GLU A 117 -41.21 49.18 36.13
C GLU A 117 -41.15 48.21 34.93
N ASN A 118 -42.23 48.09 34.18
CA ASN A 118 -42.27 47.25 32.98
C ASN A 118 -41.33 47.76 31.89
N LEU A 119 -41.25 49.08 31.67
CA LEU A 119 -40.32 49.67 30.72
C LEU A 119 -38.87 49.35 31.11
N GLN A 120 -38.51 49.52 32.39
CA GLN A 120 -37.17 49.19 32.90
C GLN A 120 -36.83 47.71 32.73
N LYS A 121 -37.78 46.81 33.01
CA LYS A 121 -37.60 45.36 32.77
C LYS A 121 -37.36 45.05 31.29
N GLN A 122 -38.12 45.69 30.39
CA GLN A 122 -37.95 45.51 28.95
C GLN A 122 -36.64 46.09 28.43
N GLU A 123 -36.21 47.25 28.91
CA GLU A 123 -34.91 47.84 28.58
C GLU A 123 -33.77 46.93 29.04
N ALA A 124 -33.82 46.42 30.27
CA ALA A 124 -32.84 45.47 30.78
C ALA A 124 -32.77 44.20 29.92
N ALA A 125 -33.92 43.57 29.62
CA ALA A 125 -33.98 42.39 28.76
C ALA A 125 -33.43 42.65 27.35
N ASN A 126 -33.72 43.83 26.78
CA ASN A 126 -33.25 44.20 25.46
C ASN A 126 -31.72 44.44 25.46
N THR A 127 -31.17 45.02 26.52
CA THR A 127 -29.71 45.15 26.65
C THR A 127 -29.02 43.80 26.78
N GLU A 128 -29.59 42.86 27.55
CA GLU A 128 -29.06 41.50 27.69
C GLU A 128 -29.10 40.75 26.35
N LEU A 129 -30.24 40.79 25.64
CA LEU A 129 -30.38 40.20 24.31
C LEU A 129 -29.42 40.82 23.29
N SER A 130 -29.15 42.12 23.37
CA SER A 130 -28.17 42.81 22.52
C SER A 130 -26.75 42.31 22.80
N GLN A 131 -26.36 42.17 24.06
CA GLN A 131 -25.05 41.62 24.46
C GLN A 131 -24.89 40.16 24.02
N GLN A 132 -25.92 39.33 24.20
CA GLN A 132 -25.91 37.94 23.74
C GLN A 132 -25.75 37.88 22.21
N ASN A 133 -26.50 38.68 21.45
CA ASN A 133 -26.35 38.75 20.00
C ASN A 133 -24.95 39.20 19.56
N GLN A 134 -24.35 40.16 20.27
CA GLN A 134 -22.99 40.58 19.99
C GLN A 134 -22.00 39.43 20.22
N SER A 135 -22.09 38.74 21.36
CA SER A 135 -21.22 37.60 21.66
C SER A 135 -21.36 36.48 20.62
N LEU A 136 -22.59 36.18 20.17
CA LEU A 136 -22.84 35.19 19.13
C LEU A 136 -22.19 35.59 17.80
N ARG A 137 -22.28 36.86 17.40
CA ARG A 137 -21.63 37.37 16.20
C ARG A 137 -20.10 37.27 16.27
N GLU A 138 -19.51 37.54 17.42
CA GLU A 138 -18.07 37.39 17.64
C GLU A 138 -17.65 35.93 17.50
N THR A 139 -18.37 35.00 18.15
CA THR A 139 -18.10 33.56 18.00
C THR A 139 -18.29 33.06 16.57
N GLU A 140 -19.30 33.57 15.86
CA GLU A 140 -19.54 33.21 14.45
C GLU A 140 -18.39 33.70 13.56
N ALA A 141 -17.88 34.91 13.78
CA ALA A 141 -16.73 35.44 13.06
C ALA A 141 -15.46 34.61 13.34
N GLU A 142 -15.21 34.22 14.60
CA GLU A 142 -14.10 33.33 14.95
C GLU A 142 -14.23 31.95 14.30
N LEU A 143 -15.42 31.37 14.27
CA LEU A 143 -15.64 30.07 13.62
C LEU A 143 -15.45 30.15 12.11
N ARG A 144 -15.91 31.23 11.46
CA ARG A 144 -15.69 31.47 10.03
C ARG A 144 -14.20 31.59 9.69
N THR A 145 -13.43 32.33 10.48
CA THR A 145 -11.98 32.45 10.27
C THR A 145 -11.28 31.10 10.47
N LYS A 146 -11.61 30.35 11.53
CA LYS A 146 -11.10 28.99 11.74
C LYS A 146 -11.44 28.07 10.56
N LEU A 147 -12.67 28.10 10.07
CA LEU A 147 -13.11 27.28 8.94
C LEU A 147 -12.35 27.63 7.66
N SER A 148 -12.13 28.93 7.39
CA SER A 148 -11.29 29.39 6.27
C SER A 148 -9.87 28.84 6.39
N THR A 149 -9.22 28.99 7.54
CA THR A 149 -7.84 28.51 7.74
C THR A 149 -7.71 26.99 7.61
N LEU A 150 -8.73 26.23 8.05
CA LEU A 150 -8.76 24.78 7.90
C LEU A 150 -8.98 24.39 6.42
N SER A 151 -9.81 25.12 5.69
CA SER A 151 -10.00 24.94 4.25
C SER A 151 -8.68 25.13 3.49
N ASP A 152 -7.98 26.24 3.74
CA ASP A 152 -6.70 26.55 3.10
C ASP A 152 -5.64 25.47 3.40
N LYS A 153 -5.59 25.01 4.66
CA LYS A 153 -4.70 23.92 5.06
C LYS A 153 -5.04 22.60 4.37
N ASN A 154 -6.33 22.29 4.22
CA ASN A 154 -6.79 21.08 3.55
C ASN A 154 -6.42 21.11 2.05
N GLU A 155 -6.61 22.25 1.39
CA GLU A 155 -6.17 22.44 0.00
C GLU A 155 -4.65 22.29 -0.17
N SER A 156 -3.86 22.79 0.78
CA SER A 156 -2.40 22.61 0.78
C SER A 156 -2.02 21.14 0.93
N LEU A 157 -2.65 20.42 1.87
CA LEU A 157 -2.39 19.00 2.09
C LEU A 157 -2.80 18.15 0.89
N GLN A 158 -3.90 18.49 0.22
CA GLN A 158 -4.32 17.83 -1.01
C GLN A 158 -3.26 18.00 -2.10
N LYS A 159 -2.79 19.23 -2.34
CA LYS A 159 -1.73 19.50 -3.32
C LYS A 159 -0.45 18.74 -3.03
N ASP A 160 -0.07 18.60 -1.76
CA ASP A 160 1.12 17.85 -1.39
C ASP A 160 0.93 16.33 -1.55
N THR A 161 -0.27 15.83 -1.30
CA THR A 161 -0.64 14.44 -1.57
C THR A 161 -0.56 14.14 -3.06
N ASP A 162 -1.16 14.98 -3.92
CA ASP A 162 -1.12 14.84 -5.38
C ASP A 162 0.33 14.84 -5.90
N LYS A 163 1.21 15.68 -5.35
CA LYS A 163 2.65 15.68 -5.70
C LYS A 163 3.35 14.40 -5.28
N LEU A 164 3.02 13.85 -4.11
CA LEU A 164 3.61 12.60 -3.63
C LEU A 164 3.15 11.41 -4.45
N GLU A 165 1.87 11.37 -4.83
CA GLU A 165 1.32 10.36 -5.74
C GLU A 165 2.01 10.42 -7.11
N GLN A 166 2.20 11.62 -7.67
CA GLN A 166 2.95 11.79 -8.92
C GLN A 166 4.40 11.32 -8.81
N LYS A 167 5.08 11.59 -7.69
CA LYS A 167 6.44 11.11 -7.46
C LYS A 167 6.49 9.59 -7.33
N LEU A 168 5.53 9.00 -6.60
CA LEU A 168 5.43 7.55 -6.43
C LEU A 168 5.24 6.85 -7.78
N GLU A 169 4.35 7.38 -8.62
CA GLU A 169 4.10 6.87 -9.97
C GLU A 169 5.35 6.98 -10.86
N GLN A 170 6.12 8.07 -10.74
CA GLN A 170 7.38 8.22 -11.46
C GLN A 170 8.45 7.23 -10.99
N GLU A 171 8.59 7.02 -9.68
CA GLU A 171 9.54 6.05 -9.12
C GLU A 171 9.14 4.61 -9.47
N ALA A 172 7.83 4.28 -9.44
CA ALA A 172 7.33 2.98 -9.88
C ALA A 172 7.72 2.70 -11.34
N LYS A 173 7.50 3.66 -12.25
CA LYS A 173 7.92 3.56 -13.66
C LYS A 173 9.43 3.38 -13.82
N ARG A 174 10.24 4.10 -13.02
CA ARG A 174 11.70 3.94 -13.04
C ARG A 174 12.13 2.56 -12.57
N ALA A 175 11.50 2.04 -11.52
CA ALA A 175 11.77 0.71 -10.99
C ALA A 175 11.39 -0.39 -12.00
N GLU A 176 10.22 -0.28 -12.66
CA GLU A 176 9.81 -1.19 -13.72
C GLU A 176 10.81 -1.19 -14.89
N GLN A 177 11.24 -0.01 -15.34
CA GLN A 177 12.25 0.11 -16.40
C GLN A 177 13.60 -0.50 -16.00
N ALA A 178 14.03 -0.28 -14.75
CA ALA A 178 15.29 -0.83 -14.24
C ALA A 178 15.23 -2.37 -14.14
N LEU A 179 14.09 -2.93 -13.71
CA LEU A 179 13.86 -4.38 -13.68
C LEU A 179 13.86 -4.97 -15.09
N ALA A 180 13.13 -4.38 -16.03
CA ALA A 180 13.10 -4.85 -17.42
C ALA A 180 14.49 -4.82 -18.08
N GLU A 181 15.29 -3.78 -17.81
CA GLU A 181 16.68 -3.69 -18.29
C GLU A 181 17.57 -4.75 -17.64
N GLN A 182 17.39 -5.04 -16.35
CA GLN A 182 18.13 -6.10 -15.66
C GLN A 182 17.78 -7.49 -16.20
N GLU A 183 16.50 -7.78 -16.41
CA GLU A 183 16.03 -9.02 -17.03
C GLU A 183 16.64 -9.20 -18.42
N ARG A 184 16.61 -8.15 -19.25
CA ARG A 184 17.24 -8.17 -20.58
C ARG A 184 18.74 -8.47 -20.50
N ARG A 185 19.46 -7.87 -19.56
CA ARG A 185 20.90 -8.14 -19.38
C ARG A 185 21.18 -9.59 -18.96
N LEU A 186 20.34 -10.15 -18.11
CA LEU A 186 20.45 -11.56 -17.70
C LEU A 186 20.18 -12.49 -18.89
N ASP A 187 19.15 -12.21 -19.68
CA ASP A 187 18.84 -12.98 -20.89
C ASP A 187 19.98 -12.90 -21.93
N GLU A 188 20.52 -11.72 -22.17
CA GLU A 188 21.69 -11.53 -23.04
C GLU A 188 22.93 -12.29 -22.52
N SER A 189 23.13 -12.32 -21.20
CA SER A 189 24.20 -13.08 -20.56
C SER A 189 23.99 -14.60 -20.70
N HIS A 190 22.79 -15.09 -20.42
CA HIS A 190 22.45 -16.51 -20.56
C HIS A 190 22.59 -16.98 -22.01
N SER A 191 22.13 -16.17 -22.97
CA SER A 191 22.28 -16.43 -24.39
C SER A 191 23.75 -16.59 -24.80
N LYS A 192 24.63 -15.68 -24.34
CA LYS A 192 26.09 -15.79 -24.57
C LYS A 192 26.71 -17.05 -23.97
N ILE A 193 26.27 -17.45 -22.77
CA ILE A 193 26.74 -18.68 -22.12
C ILE A 193 26.31 -19.91 -22.92
N VAL A 194 25.05 -19.97 -23.34
CA VAL A 194 24.53 -21.06 -24.19
C VAL A 194 25.29 -21.13 -25.50
N ASP A 195 25.48 -20.00 -26.19
CA ASP A 195 26.25 -19.93 -27.43
C ASP A 195 27.70 -20.41 -27.26
N HIS A 196 28.33 -20.08 -26.14
CA HIS A 196 29.67 -20.58 -25.81
C HIS A 196 29.69 -22.10 -25.65
N TRP A 197 28.77 -22.66 -24.86
CA TRP A 197 28.70 -24.11 -24.66
C TRP A 197 28.36 -24.87 -25.94
N LEU A 198 27.52 -24.31 -26.81
CA LEU A 198 27.24 -24.90 -28.12
C LEU A 198 28.51 -24.97 -28.98
N LYS A 199 29.35 -23.92 -28.97
CA LYS A 199 30.63 -23.93 -29.68
C LYS A 199 31.60 -24.98 -29.11
N VAL A 200 31.72 -25.05 -27.78
CA VAL A 200 32.56 -26.07 -27.11
C VAL A 200 32.08 -27.48 -27.46
N LEU A 201 30.77 -27.74 -27.43
CA LEU A 201 30.20 -29.03 -27.82
C LEU A 201 30.48 -29.38 -29.29
N ASP A 202 30.44 -28.40 -30.19
CA ASP A 202 30.78 -28.61 -31.61
C ASP A 202 32.28 -28.86 -31.82
N GLU A 203 33.15 -28.23 -31.04
CA GLU A 203 34.60 -28.51 -31.01
C GLU A 203 34.88 -29.92 -30.50
N GLU A 204 34.30 -30.32 -29.37
CA GLU A 204 34.39 -31.66 -28.79
C GLU A 204 33.89 -32.74 -29.78
N ARG A 205 32.77 -32.49 -30.48
CA ARG A 205 32.27 -33.39 -31.53
C ARG A 205 33.28 -33.54 -32.67
N ARG A 206 33.92 -32.45 -33.10
CA ARG A 206 34.94 -32.47 -34.16
C ARG A 206 36.20 -33.21 -33.70
N GLU A 207 36.66 -32.98 -32.48
CA GLU A 207 37.81 -33.68 -31.92
C GLU A 207 37.54 -35.16 -31.75
N LYS A 208 36.37 -35.54 -31.23
CA LYS A 208 35.92 -36.93 -31.17
C LYS A 208 35.92 -37.59 -32.55
N ALA A 209 35.39 -36.91 -33.56
CA ALA A 209 35.40 -37.43 -34.94
C ALA A 209 36.82 -37.58 -35.51
N ARG A 210 37.75 -36.68 -35.17
CA ARG A 210 39.17 -36.80 -35.57
C ARG A 210 39.85 -37.97 -34.86
N ALA A 211 39.65 -38.11 -33.55
CA ALA A 211 40.18 -39.21 -32.76
C ALA A 211 39.65 -40.55 -33.25
N GLN A 212 38.34 -40.65 -33.57
CA GLN A 212 37.74 -41.84 -34.15
C GLN A 212 38.38 -42.21 -35.49
N LYS A 213 38.55 -41.24 -36.41
CA LYS A 213 39.25 -41.48 -37.69
C LYS A 213 40.69 -41.93 -37.50
N GLN A 214 41.41 -41.36 -36.52
CA GLN A 214 42.77 -41.79 -36.19
C GLN A 214 42.80 -43.21 -35.62
N ALA A 215 41.84 -43.58 -34.78
CA ALA A 215 41.69 -44.92 -34.25
C ALA A 215 41.39 -45.95 -35.35
N GLU A 216 40.44 -45.64 -36.25
CA GLU A 216 40.13 -46.47 -37.43
C GLU A 216 41.37 -46.67 -38.31
N LYS A 217 42.16 -45.60 -38.54
CA LYS A 217 43.42 -45.70 -39.30
C LYS A 217 44.44 -46.58 -38.57
N ALA A 218 44.67 -46.37 -37.28
CA ALA A 218 45.60 -47.16 -36.49
C ALA A 218 45.18 -48.64 -36.43
N GLU A 219 43.88 -48.92 -36.36
CA GLU A 219 43.36 -50.29 -36.44
C GLU A 219 43.64 -50.91 -37.81
N SER A 220 43.42 -50.17 -38.90
CA SER A 220 43.74 -50.66 -40.26
C SER A 220 45.25 -50.94 -40.43
N GLU A 221 46.12 -50.09 -39.88
CA GLU A 221 47.57 -50.28 -39.88
C GLU A 221 47.97 -51.49 -39.04
N ARG A 222 47.34 -51.68 -37.87
CA ARG A 222 47.56 -52.86 -37.01
C ARG A 222 47.14 -54.15 -37.72
N GLN A 223 46.02 -54.14 -38.44
CA GLN A 223 45.59 -55.28 -39.25
C GLN A 223 46.58 -55.57 -40.38
N LEU A 224 47.11 -54.55 -41.05
CA LEU A 224 48.14 -54.69 -42.08
C LEU A 224 49.42 -55.31 -41.49
N LEU A 225 49.93 -54.74 -40.39
CA LEU A 225 51.10 -55.26 -39.69
C LEU A 225 50.88 -56.68 -39.17
N SER A 226 49.68 -57.03 -38.74
CA SER A 226 49.33 -58.39 -38.33
C SER A 226 49.41 -59.37 -39.51
N LYS A 227 48.95 -58.95 -40.71
CA LYS A 227 49.07 -59.75 -41.94
C LYS A 227 50.53 -59.91 -42.35
N ASP A 228 51.31 -58.83 -42.32
CA ASP A 228 52.73 -58.87 -42.63
C ASP A 228 53.51 -59.73 -41.64
N LYS A 229 53.19 -59.64 -40.34
CA LYS A 229 53.74 -60.52 -39.31
C LYS A 229 53.44 -61.98 -39.61
N SER A 230 52.18 -62.34 -39.89
CA SER A 230 51.79 -63.71 -40.25
C SER A 230 52.56 -64.20 -41.48
N ARG A 231 52.68 -63.35 -42.52
CA ARG A 231 53.44 -63.68 -43.72
C ARG A 231 54.93 -63.90 -43.45
N LEU A 232 55.54 -63.07 -42.61
CA LEU A 232 56.94 -63.22 -42.20
C LEU A 232 57.14 -64.46 -41.32
N GLU A 233 56.19 -64.79 -40.46
CA GLU A 233 56.18 -66.03 -39.67
C GLU A 233 56.10 -67.25 -40.59
N ASP A 234 55.22 -67.25 -41.60
CA ASP A 234 55.13 -68.30 -42.62
C ASP A 234 56.43 -68.44 -43.42
N GLN A 235 57.05 -67.31 -43.82
CA GLN A 235 58.34 -67.29 -44.52
C GLN A 235 59.47 -67.84 -43.65
N LEU A 236 59.55 -67.42 -42.39
CA LEU A 236 60.53 -67.91 -41.44
C LEU A 236 60.33 -69.41 -41.18
N GLU A 237 59.09 -69.88 -41.11
CA GLU A 237 58.80 -71.30 -40.97
C GLU A 237 59.20 -72.08 -42.22
N TYR A 238 58.94 -71.54 -43.42
CA TYR A 238 59.41 -72.10 -44.68
C TYR A 238 60.94 -72.20 -44.72
N GLU A 239 61.65 -71.12 -44.37
CA GLU A 239 63.13 -71.13 -44.30
C GLU A 239 63.65 -72.10 -43.25
N LYS A 240 63.02 -72.18 -42.06
CA LYS A 240 63.35 -73.17 -41.03
C LYS A 240 63.17 -74.59 -41.55
N ARG A 241 62.08 -74.88 -42.29
CA ARG A 241 61.85 -76.18 -42.93
C ARG A 241 62.90 -76.45 -44.00
N ALA A 242 63.20 -75.49 -44.87
CA ALA A 242 64.25 -75.61 -45.88
C ALA A 242 65.64 -75.84 -45.26
N HIS A 243 65.97 -75.14 -44.17
CA HIS A 243 67.19 -75.39 -43.39
C HIS A 243 67.21 -76.78 -42.76
N ARG A 244 66.09 -77.25 -42.18
CA ARG A 244 65.99 -78.65 -41.71
C ARG A 244 66.23 -79.64 -42.83
N THR A 245 65.59 -79.45 -43.99
CA THR A 245 65.76 -80.33 -45.14
C THR A 245 67.18 -80.28 -45.70
N THR A 246 67.83 -79.11 -45.77
CA THR A 246 69.23 -79.02 -46.22
C THR A 246 70.20 -79.60 -45.22
N THR A 247 69.98 -79.45 -43.91
CA THR A 247 70.80 -80.11 -42.87
C THR A 247 70.57 -81.61 -42.82
N GLU A 248 69.34 -82.09 -43.04
CA GLU A 248 69.04 -83.51 -43.25
C GLU A 248 69.75 -84.04 -44.51
N GLN A 249 69.69 -83.30 -45.62
CA GLN A 249 70.40 -83.66 -46.86
C GLN A 249 71.92 -83.66 -46.67
N LEU A 250 72.48 -82.68 -45.96
CA LEU A 250 73.90 -82.65 -45.57
C LEU A 250 74.24 -83.84 -44.69
N GLY A 251 73.42 -84.17 -43.70
CA GLY A 251 73.57 -85.38 -42.88
C GLY A 251 73.53 -86.65 -43.74
N THR A 252 72.61 -86.76 -44.70
CA THR A 252 72.58 -87.89 -45.64
C THR A 252 73.77 -87.88 -46.61
N ALA A 253 74.30 -86.71 -46.98
CA ALA A 253 75.46 -86.58 -47.85
C ALA A 253 76.75 -86.90 -47.10
N GLU A 254 76.88 -86.51 -45.84
CA GLU A 254 77.95 -86.92 -44.92
C GLU A 254 77.88 -88.42 -44.65
N GLN A 255 76.69 -88.98 -44.42
CA GLN A 255 76.50 -90.43 -44.33
C GLN A 255 76.90 -91.12 -45.63
N LYS A 256 76.50 -90.60 -46.79
CA LYS A 256 76.91 -91.13 -48.11
C LYS A 256 78.40 -90.95 -48.37
N ALA A 257 79.01 -89.86 -47.92
CA ALA A 257 80.44 -89.61 -48.05
C ALA A 257 81.25 -90.52 -47.10
N SER A 258 80.73 -90.81 -45.91
CA SER A 258 81.26 -91.82 -44.99
C SER A 258 81.14 -93.22 -45.61
N LEU A 259 79.97 -93.54 -46.19
CA LEU A 259 79.76 -94.81 -46.90
C LEU A 259 80.66 -94.93 -48.14
N MET A 260 80.86 -93.84 -48.87
CA MET A 260 81.78 -93.77 -50.02
C MET A 260 83.23 -93.89 -49.56
N ALA A 261 83.62 -93.26 -48.45
CA ALA A 261 84.95 -93.42 -47.86
C ALA A 261 85.17 -94.86 -47.35
N GLU A 262 84.14 -95.51 -46.79
CA GLU A 262 84.18 -96.93 -46.44
C GLU A 262 84.25 -97.82 -47.69
N LEU A 263 83.48 -97.53 -48.73
CA LEU A 263 83.52 -98.23 -50.02
C LEU A 263 84.85 -98.03 -50.74
N GLN A 264 85.46 -96.85 -50.62
CA GLN A 264 86.73 -96.51 -51.24
C GLN A 264 87.90 -97.08 -50.42
N ALA A 265 87.79 -97.15 -49.09
CA ALA A 265 88.69 -97.94 -48.25
C ALA A 265 88.55 -99.45 -48.51
N GLN A 266 87.36 -99.94 -48.86
CA GLN A 266 87.15 -101.30 -49.34
C GLN A 266 87.73 -101.49 -50.75
N HIS A 267 87.63 -100.49 -51.62
CA HIS A 267 88.19 -100.52 -52.98
C HIS A 267 89.73 -100.49 -52.96
N ASP A 268 90.34 -99.70 -52.09
CA ASP A 268 91.79 -99.66 -51.88
C ASP A 268 92.30 -100.97 -51.23
N LYS A 269 91.51 -101.60 -50.35
CA LYS A 269 91.77 -102.98 -49.86
C LYS A 269 91.64 -104.03 -50.97
N LEU A 270 90.76 -103.83 -51.96
CA LEU A 270 90.61 -104.70 -53.13
C LEU A 270 91.73 -104.50 -54.17
N ILE A 271 92.32 -103.31 -54.29
CA ILE A 271 93.43 -103.04 -55.22
C ILE A 271 94.78 -103.56 -54.67
N HIS A 272 94.95 -103.68 -53.36
CA HIS A 272 96.19 -104.18 -52.73
C HIS A 272 96.10 -105.62 -52.16
N GLY A 273 94.99 -106.34 -52.35
CA GLY A 273 94.68 -107.53 -51.53
C GLY A 273 94.09 -108.75 -52.22
N LEU A 274 94.24 -108.94 -53.54
CA LEU A 274 93.84 -110.20 -54.19
C LEU A 274 94.89 -110.72 -55.19
N GLY A 275 95.99 -111.21 -54.62
CA GLY A 275 96.55 -112.49 -55.04
C GLY A 275 95.59 -113.63 -54.68
N ARG A 276 95.60 -114.67 -55.52
CA ARG A 276 94.81 -115.92 -55.47
C ARG A 276 94.36 -116.39 -54.08
N PRO A 277 93.09 -116.82 -53.93
CA PRO A 277 92.72 -117.78 -52.90
C PRO A 277 92.92 -119.23 -53.38
N GLU A 278 93.88 -119.91 -52.74
CA GLU A 278 93.97 -121.36 -52.64
C GLU A 278 92.99 -121.86 -51.56
N ASN A 279 91.71 -122.04 -51.90
CA ASN A 279 90.88 -123.18 -51.45
C ASN A 279 89.37 -122.90 -51.63
N PRO A 280 88.64 -123.75 -52.37
CA PRO A 280 87.21 -123.59 -52.65
C PRO A 280 86.24 -124.02 -51.53
N GLU A 281 86.71 -124.44 -50.35
CA GLU A 281 85.80 -124.87 -49.25
C GLU A 281 85.35 -123.73 -48.31
N GLN A 282 86.05 -122.59 -48.27
CA GLN A 282 85.67 -121.43 -47.44
C GLN A 282 84.61 -120.51 -48.10
N ALA A 283 84.40 -120.63 -49.41
CA ALA A 283 83.39 -119.86 -50.15
C ALA A 283 81.94 -120.25 -49.79
N LEU A 284 81.72 -121.41 -49.18
CA LEU A 284 80.38 -121.92 -48.84
C LEU A 284 79.90 -121.48 -47.44
N GLN A 285 80.81 -121.20 -46.50
CA GLN A 285 80.48 -120.63 -45.18
C GLN A 285 80.19 -119.12 -45.25
N GLN A 286 80.94 -118.36 -46.05
CA GLN A 286 80.71 -116.91 -46.22
C GLN A 286 79.37 -116.59 -46.92
N LEU A 287 78.88 -117.49 -47.76
CA LEU A 287 77.58 -117.35 -48.43
C LEU A 287 76.39 -117.65 -47.48
N GLN A 288 76.58 -118.49 -46.45
CA GLN A 288 75.55 -118.77 -45.44
C GLN A 288 75.40 -117.63 -44.42
N GLU A 289 76.49 -116.96 -44.03
CA GLU A 289 76.44 -115.78 -43.16
C GLU A 289 75.81 -114.57 -43.85
N GLN A 290 76.04 -114.36 -45.15
CA GLN A 290 75.36 -113.29 -45.89
C GLN A 290 73.85 -113.50 -46.05
N VAL A 291 73.38 -114.75 -46.12
CA VAL A 291 71.93 -115.05 -46.15
C VAL A 291 71.28 -114.85 -44.77
N ALA A 292 72.00 -115.13 -43.67
CA ALA A 292 71.52 -114.84 -42.32
C ALA A 292 71.39 -113.33 -42.07
N LEU A 293 72.39 -112.54 -42.45
CA LEU A 293 72.36 -111.07 -42.39
C LEU A 293 71.25 -110.46 -43.27
N PHE A 294 70.97 -111.05 -44.44
CA PHE A 294 69.87 -110.59 -45.29
C PHE A 294 68.48 -110.84 -44.67
N LYS A 295 68.30 -111.94 -43.93
CA LYS A 295 67.06 -112.23 -43.19
C LYS A 295 66.88 -111.32 -41.98
N GLU A 296 67.95 -111.02 -41.25
CA GLU A 296 67.93 -110.08 -40.13
C GLU A 296 67.60 -108.65 -40.59
N ASN A 297 68.20 -108.21 -41.71
CA ASN A 297 67.87 -106.91 -42.31
C ASN A 297 66.43 -106.82 -42.82
N GLN A 298 65.83 -107.91 -43.31
CA GLN A 298 64.40 -107.94 -43.65
C GLN A 298 63.48 -107.85 -42.43
N GLN A 299 63.87 -108.44 -41.29
CA GLN A 299 63.11 -108.30 -40.05
C GLN A 299 63.20 -106.89 -39.48
N ASN A 300 64.38 -106.28 -39.53
CA ASN A 300 64.58 -104.88 -39.10
C ASN A 300 63.78 -103.91 -39.97
N LEU A 301 63.70 -104.13 -41.29
CA LEU A 301 62.85 -103.34 -42.19
C LEU A 301 61.36 -103.44 -41.83
N ARG A 302 60.87 -104.64 -41.46
CA ARG A 302 59.47 -104.80 -41.00
C ARG A 302 59.20 -104.09 -39.68
N LEU A 303 60.14 -104.13 -38.73
CA LEU A 303 60.01 -103.41 -37.46
C LEU A 303 59.98 -101.90 -37.67
N ILE A 304 60.82 -101.37 -38.56
CA ILE A 304 60.82 -99.95 -38.93
C ILE A 304 59.51 -99.55 -39.61
N GLU A 305 58.96 -100.38 -40.51
CA GLU A 305 57.66 -100.13 -41.14
C GLU A 305 56.49 -100.14 -40.13
N GLU A 306 56.54 -101.00 -39.12
CA GLU A 306 55.55 -101.03 -38.03
C GLU A 306 55.66 -99.81 -37.11
N GLU A 307 56.87 -99.36 -36.78
CA GLU A 307 57.07 -98.13 -36.01
C GLU A 307 56.64 -96.88 -36.79
N LEU A 308 56.88 -96.84 -38.10
CA LEU A 308 56.41 -95.76 -38.97
C LEU A 308 54.87 -95.71 -39.03
N LYS A 309 54.20 -96.87 -39.08
CA LYS A 309 52.73 -96.95 -39.00
C LYS A 309 52.19 -96.53 -37.64
N ARG A 310 52.86 -96.87 -36.53
CA ARG A 310 52.47 -96.44 -35.18
C ARG A 310 52.60 -94.92 -35.00
N THR A 311 53.68 -94.32 -35.49
CA THR A 311 53.88 -92.86 -35.44
C THR A 311 52.91 -92.11 -36.35
N GLN A 312 52.61 -92.63 -37.55
CA GLN A 312 51.55 -92.05 -38.39
C GLN A 312 50.18 -92.11 -37.73
N LYS A 313 49.84 -93.21 -37.03
CA LYS A 313 48.59 -93.32 -36.28
C LYS A 313 48.53 -92.36 -35.10
N GLN A 314 49.61 -92.21 -34.33
CA GLN A 314 49.68 -91.23 -33.24
C GLN A 314 49.55 -89.79 -33.74
N ASN A 315 50.17 -89.45 -34.87
CA ASN A 315 50.03 -88.11 -35.44
C ASN A 315 48.58 -87.85 -35.89
N ALA A 316 47.90 -88.84 -36.50
CA ALA A 316 46.49 -88.71 -36.88
C ALA A 316 45.58 -88.47 -35.67
N GLU A 317 45.77 -89.22 -34.58
CA GLU A 317 45.04 -89.06 -33.32
C GLU A 317 45.30 -87.69 -32.66
N GLN A 318 46.52 -87.17 -32.76
CA GLN A 318 46.85 -85.81 -32.28
C GLN A 318 46.17 -84.72 -33.11
N THR A 319 46.09 -84.86 -34.44
CA THR A 319 45.34 -83.91 -35.28
C THR A 319 43.84 -83.92 -34.96
N GLU A 320 43.24 -85.09 -34.73
CA GLU A 320 41.83 -85.17 -34.34
C GLU A 320 41.57 -84.56 -32.96
N ALA A 321 42.48 -84.76 -32.00
CA ALA A 321 42.40 -84.12 -30.68
C ALA A 321 42.52 -82.58 -30.77
N MET A 322 43.37 -82.07 -31.66
CA MET A 322 43.49 -80.63 -31.88
C MET A 322 42.22 -80.03 -32.52
N ASP A 323 41.62 -80.71 -33.50
CA ASP A 323 40.37 -80.27 -34.13
C ASP A 323 39.19 -80.31 -33.14
N SER A 324 39.16 -81.29 -32.24
CA SER A 324 38.20 -81.35 -31.14
C SER A 324 38.33 -80.14 -30.21
N LEU A 325 39.55 -79.83 -29.75
CA LEU A 325 39.80 -78.68 -28.86
C LEU A 325 39.50 -77.34 -29.55
N SER A 326 39.77 -77.23 -30.85
CA SER A 326 39.43 -76.06 -31.65
C SER A 326 37.93 -75.81 -31.72
N LYS A 327 37.13 -76.88 -31.91
CA LYS A 327 35.67 -76.81 -31.88
C LYS A 327 35.14 -76.41 -30.50
N GLU A 328 35.69 -76.98 -29.44
CA GLU A 328 35.28 -76.67 -28.06
C GLU A 328 35.58 -75.20 -27.70
N ASN A 329 36.77 -74.70 -28.04
CA ASN A 329 37.11 -73.29 -27.86
C ASN A 329 36.18 -72.34 -28.63
N ARG A 330 35.77 -72.70 -29.85
CA ARG A 330 34.81 -71.91 -30.62
C ARG A 330 33.44 -71.84 -29.91
N THR A 331 32.97 -72.96 -29.36
CA THR A 331 31.70 -72.98 -28.61
C THR A 331 31.78 -72.18 -27.31
N LEU A 332 32.92 -72.20 -26.60
CA LEU A 332 33.13 -71.39 -25.41
C LEU A 332 33.17 -69.89 -25.74
N LEU A 333 33.78 -69.51 -26.86
CA LEU A 333 33.81 -68.13 -27.32
C LEU A 333 32.40 -67.60 -27.64
N GLU A 334 31.58 -68.41 -28.31
CA GLU A 334 30.19 -68.06 -28.60
C GLU A 334 29.33 -67.94 -27.33
N GLN A 335 29.59 -68.76 -26.31
CA GLN A 335 28.94 -68.62 -25.00
C GLN A 335 29.37 -67.34 -24.27
N ALA A 336 30.65 -66.98 -24.33
CA ALA A 336 31.16 -65.74 -23.73
C ALA A 336 30.49 -64.50 -24.36
N ILE A 337 30.40 -64.44 -25.68
CA ILE A 337 29.74 -63.34 -26.41
C ILE A 337 28.25 -63.23 -26.00
N ARG A 338 27.54 -64.35 -25.85
CA ARG A 338 26.14 -64.33 -25.39
C ARG A 338 25.98 -63.83 -23.96
N LEU A 339 26.93 -64.14 -23.08
CA LEU A 339 26.92 -63.67 -21.69
C LEU A 339 27.20 -62.16 -21.61
N GLU A 340 28.14 -61.65 -22.41
CA GLU A 340 28.41 -60.21 -22.50
C GLU A 340 27.18 -59.43 -22.99
N ALA A 341 26.55 -59.88 -24.08
CA ALA A 341 25.33 -59.24 -24.58
C ALA A 341 24.17 -59.27 -23.55
N ARG A 342 24.10 -60.32 -22.72
CA ARG A 342 23.09 -60.44 -21.66
C ARG A 342 23.39 -59.50 -20.48
N LEU A 343 24.67 -59.30 -20.15
CA LEU A 343 25.10 -58.33 -19.13
C LEU A 343 24.85 -56.89 -19.57
N GLU A 344 25.13 -56.56 -20.83
CA GLU A 344 24.81 -55.25 -21.42
C GLU A 344 23.29 -54.98 -21.39
N GLY A 345 22.48 -55.98 -21.73
CA GLY A 345 21.01 -55.88 -21.63
C GLY A 345 20.52 -55.64 -20.19
N ILE A 346 21.13 -56.28 -19.19
CA ILE A 346 20.78 -56.07 -17.77
C ILE A 346 21.21 -54.68 -17.29
N GLN A 347 22.36 -54.16 -17.75
CA GLN A 347 22.80 -52.80 -17.42
C GLN A 347 21.88 -51.74 -18.04
N LEU A 348 21.44 -51.94 -19.28
CA LEU A 348 20.46 -51.06 -19.93
C LEU A 348 19.10 -51.10 -19.22
N ALA A 349 18.63 -52.27 -18.77
CA ALA A 349 17.39 -52.40 -18.02
C ALA A 349 17.43 -51.74 -16.62
N LYS A 350 18.60 -51.77 -15.94
CA LYS A 350 18.81 -51.05 -14.67
C LYS A 350 18.84 -49.53 -14.84
N GLY A 351 19.31 -49.02 -15.97
CA GLY A 351 19.29 -47.56 -16.26
C GLY A 351 17.92 -46.99 -16.64
N ILE A 352 16.95 -47.85 -16.98
CA ILE A 352 15.57 -47.44 -17.34
C ILE A 352 14.63 -47.48 -16.11
N THR A 353 15.06 -48.09 -15.00
CA THR A 353 14.27 -48.24 -13.76
C THR A 353 14.74 -47.36 -12.60
N SER A 354 15.66 -46.43 -12.86
CA SER A 354 16.08 -45.30 -11.99
C SER A 354 15.73 -43.99 -12.67
#